data_AF-A0AAI9UDC1-F1
#
_entry.id   AF-A0AAI9UDC1-F1
#
_cell.length_a   1.000
_cell.length_b   1.000
_cell.length_c   1.000
_cell.angle_alpha   90.00
_cell.angle_beta   90.00
_cell.angle_gamma   90.00
#
_symmetry.space_group_name_H-M   'P 1'
#
loop_
_entity.id
_entity.type
_entity.pdbx_description
1 polymer ?
#
loop_
_entity_poly.entity_id
_entity_poly.type
_entity_poly.pdbx_seq_one_letter_code
_entity_poly.pdbx_strand_id
1 'polypeptide(L)'
;MAITKIHARYVYDSRGNPTVEVDVVTETGLHRAIVPSGASTGQHEACELRDGDKTKWAGKGVTKAVENVNSVIAPALIKENLDVKDQTKVDKFLIDLDGTPNKTKLGANAILGVSLAVAKAGAAEKGVPLYAHVSDLAGTKKPYVLPVPFMNVLNGGSHAGGRLAFQEFMIVPSAAPSFSEALRQGAEVYQILKSLAKKKYGQSAGNVGDEGGVAPDIQTAEEALELIAEAIEKAGYTGQMNIAMDVASSEFYKEDAKKYDLDFKNPDSDPTKWITYEQLAQQYSDLAKKYPITKKEEFLNNLRASNIAVSQPGHRVSVYYFPSPLSFSSVMAWRISPPLLLRLSSSLYAVSRTRRGRCSTCSMPPLPLHEC
;
A
#
# COMPACT_ATOMS: atom_id res chain seq x y z
N MET A 1 31.06 -3.69 6.48
CA MET A 1 31.31 -5.14 6.59
C MET A 1 31.10 -5.85 5.26
N ALA A 2 31.86 -6.89 4.95
CA ALA A 2 31.76 -7.62 3.69
C ALA A 2 30.65 -8.69 3.73
N ILE A 3 29.98 -8.90 2.60
CA ILE A 3 29.01 -9.99 2.41
C ILE A 3 29.78 -11.25 2.00
N THR A 4 29.60 -12.34 2.73
CA THR A 4 30.31 -13.61 2.47
C THR A 4 29.48 -14.61 1.67
N LYS A 5 28.15 -14.56 1.81
CA LYS A 5 27.23 -15.42 1.06
C LYS A 5 25.87 -14.75 0.89
N ILE A 6 25.25 -14.95 -0.26
CA ILE A 6 23.85 -14.63 -0.51
C ILE A 6 23.19 -15.89 -1.06
N HIS A 7 22.00 -16.20 -0.58
CA HIS A 7 21.24 -17.34 -1.07
C HIS A 7 19.74 -17.07 -0.99
N ALA A 8 19.01 -17.43 -2.04
CA ALA A 8 17.57 -17.34 -2.10
C ALA A 8 16.89 -18.69 -2.25
N ARG A 9 15.65 -18.74 -1.76
CA ARG A 9 14.72 -19.86 -1.91
C ARG A 9 13.30 -19.33 -2.10
N TYR A 10 12.40 -20.18 -2.57
CA TYR A 10 10.98 -19.86 -2.53
C TYR A 10 10.36 -20.33 -1.21
N VAL A 11 9.44 -19.54 -0.69
CA VAL A 11 8.58 -19.86 0.46
C VAL A 11 7.13 -19.53 0.08
N TYR A 12 6.17 -19.77 0.98
CA TYR A 12 4.76 -19.49 0.73
C TYR A 12 4.31 -18.23 1.48
N ASP A 13 3.56 -17.36 0.80
CA ASP A 13 2.91 -16.19 1.39
C ASP A 13 1.65 -16.59 2.18
N SER A 14 0.99 -15.59 2.80
CA SER A 14 -0.23 -15.79 3.60
C SER A 14 -1.42 -16.36 2.81
N ARG A 15 -1.36 -16.31 1.47
CA ARG A 15 -2.40 -16.81 0.55
C ARG A 15 -2.00 -18.12 -0.12
N GLY A 16 -0.88 -18.72 0.30
CA GLY A 16 -0.37 -19.97 -0.26
C GLY A 16 0.26 -19.83 -1.65
N ASN A 17 0.62 -18.62 -2.09
CA ASN A 17 1.38 -18.43 -3.33
C ASN A 17 2.89 -18.42 -3.03
N PRO A 18 3.74 -18.90 -3.96
CA PRO A 18 5.19 -18.76 -3.81
C PRO A 18 5.64 -17.29 -3.71
N THR A 19 6.64 -17.02 -2.89
CA THR A 19 7.36 -15.74 -2.84
C THR A 19 8.85 -15.97 -2.54
N VAL A 20 9.68 -14.93 -2.71
CA VAL A 20 11.13 -14.99 -2.57
C VAL A 20 11.55 -14.72 -1.12
N GLU A 21 12.38 -15.61 -0.57
CA GLU A 21 13.14 -15.41 0.67
C GLU A 21 14.63 -15.34 0.35
N VAL A 22 15.34 -14.38 0.94
CA VAL A 22 16.78 -14.18 0.75
C VAL A 22 17.49 -14.18 2.10
N ASP A 23 18.60 -14.92 2.17
CA ASP A 23 19.58 -14.91 3.24
C ASP A 23 20.85 -14.18 2.78
N VAL A 24 21.31 -13.22 3.57
CA VAL A 24 22.62 -12.57 3.44
C VAL A 24 23.45 -12.95 4.65
N VAL A 25 24.67 -13.45 4.45
CA VAL A 25 25.59 -13.83 5.52
C VAL A 25 26.74 -12.83 5.57
N THR A 26 27.03 -12.36 6.76
CA THR A 26 28.19 -11.51 7.09
C THR A 26 28.87 -12.06 8.36
N GLU A 27 29.90 -11.37 8.87
CA GLU A 27 30.53 -11.76 10.14
C GLU A 27 29.57 -11.65 11.36
N THR A 28 28.49 -10.86 11.26
CA THR A 28 27.45 -10.78 12.31
C THR A 28 26.40 -11.89 12.22
N GLY A 29 26.52 -12.79 11.24
CA GLY A 29 25.65 -13.95 11.09
C GLY A 29 24.74 -13.86 9.85
N LEU A 30 23.60 -14.56 9.94
CA LEU A 30 22.63 -14.69 8.85
C LEU A 30 21.50 -13.67 9.02
N HIS A 31 21.24 -12.89 7.96
CA HIS A 31 20.21 -11.86 7.88
C HIS A 31 19.20 -12.23 6.79
N ARG A 32 17.95 -12.44 7.19
CA ARG A 32 16.90 -12.98 6.32
C ARG A 32 15.81 -11.98 6.00
N ALA A 33 15.33 -11.94 4.76
CA ALA A 33 14.13 -11.19 4.38
C ALA A 33 13.22 -12.01 3.47
N ILE A 34 11.90 -11.89 3.69
CA ILE A 34 10.86 -12.47 2.84
C ILE A 34 10.13 -11.31 2.18
N VAL A 35 9.92 -11.40 0.88
CA VAL A 35 9.25 -10.35 0.10
C VAL A 35 7.74 -10.60 0.08
N PRO A 36 6.89 -9.60 0.34
CA PRO A 36 5.45 -9.75 0.15
C PRO A 36 5.13 -9.86 -1.34
N SER A 37 4.13 -10.66 -1.69
CA SER A 37 3.60 -10.72 -3.05
C SER A 37 2.98 -9.37 -3.45
N GLY A 38 3.25 -8.89 -4.66
CA GLY A 38 2.47 -7.82 -5.26
C GLY A 38 1.18 -8.38 -5.87
N ALA A 39 0.06 -7.66 -5.73
CA ALA A 39 -1.16 -7.93 -6.48
C ALA A 39 -1.39 -6.91 -7.62
N SER A 40 -0.75 -5.73 -7.53
CA SER A 40 -0.95 -4.64 -8.48
C SER A 40 -0.03 -4.80 -9.69
N THR A 41 -0.62 -4.89 -10.89
CA THR A 41 0.06 -4.89 -12.19
C THR A 41 0.12 -3.49 -12.80
N GLY A 42 0.12 -2.45 -11.96
CA GLY A 42 0.13 -1.07 -12.43
C GLY A 42 1.25 -0.81 -13.44
N GLN A 43 0.93 -0.17 -14.57
CA GLN A 43 1.88 0.06 -15.68
C GLN A 43 3.15 0.83 -15.27
N HIS A 44 3.15 1.47 -14.10
CA HIS A 44 4.23 2.29 -13.57
C HIS A 44 4.89 1.70 -12.31
N GLU A 45 4.49 0.51 -11.86
CA GLU A 45 5.06 -0.14 -10.68
C GLU A 45 6.27 -1.03 -11.05
N ALA A 46 7.12 -1.27 -10.05
CA ALA A 46 8.16 -2.28 -10.16
C ALA A 46 7.52 -3.67 -10.30
N CYS A 47 7.97 -4.46 -11.29
CA CYS A 47 7.32 -5.71 -11.64
C CYS A 47 7.90 -6.89 -10.86
N GLU A 48 7.03 -7.60 -10.14
CA GLU A 48 7.36 -8.91 -9.61
C GLU A 48 7.64 -9.90 -10.76
N LEU A 49 8.75 -10.65 -10.68
CA LEU A 49 9.03 -11.71 -11.66
C LEU A 49 8.37 -13.02 -11.23
N ARG A 50 7.42 -13.49 -12.04
CA ARG A 50 6.72 -14.78 -11.92
C ARG A 50 7.14 -15.72 -13.05
N ASP A 51 7.06 -17.03 -12.79
CA ASP A 51 7.52 -18.07 -13.72
C ASP A 51 6.62 -18.17 -14.96
N GLY A 52 5.31 -17.97 -14.81
CA GLY A 52 4.31 -18.08 -15.87
C GLY A 52 3.95 -19.52 -16.27
N ASP A 53 4.56 -20.52 -15.63
CA ASP A 53 4.28 -21.93 -15.86
C ASP A 53 2.93 -22.33 -15.25
N LYS A 54 1.88 -22.38 -16.08
CA LYS A 54 0.52 -22.73 -15.63
C LYS A 54 0.41 -24.13 -15.02
N THR A 55 1.37 -25.02 -15.26
CA THR A 55 1.37 -26.38 -14.68
C THR A 55 1.79 -26.39 -13.21
N LYS A 56 2.40 -25.30 -12.71
CA LYS A 56 2.88 -25.18 -11.33
C LYS A 56 2.39 -23.89 -10.67
N TRP A 57 1.76 -24.00 -9.50
CA TRP A 57 1.22 -22.86 -8.74
C TRP A 57 0.36 -21.91 -9.60
N ALA A 58 -0.37 -22.45 -10.59
CA ALA A 58 -1.16 -21.69 -11.55
C ALA A 58 -0.38 -20.52 -12.23
N GLY A 59 0.91 -20.70 -12.51
CA GLY A 59 1.76 -19.68 -13.12
C GLY A 59 2.45 -18.72 -12.15
N LYS A 60 2.17 -18.83 -10.84
CA LYS A 60 2.67 -17.91 -9.81
C LYS A 60 4.00 -18.36 -9.17
N GLY A 61 4.70 -19.33 -9.74
CA GLY A 61 6.05 -19.70 -9.30
C GLY A 61 7.01 -18.52 -9.32
N VAL A 62 8.07 -18.57 -8.50
CA VAL A 62 9.12 -17.53 -8.42
C VAL A 62 10.53 -18.12 -8.60
N THR A 63 10.64 -19.30 -9.23
CA THR A 63 11.92 -20.00 -9.40
C THR A 63 12.90 -19.20 -10.24
N LYS A 64 12.43 -18.44 -11.24
CA LYS A 64 13.28 -17.52 -12.02
C LYS A 64 13.85 -16.39 -11.16
N ALA A 65 13.05 -15.80 -10.28
CA ALA A 65 13.52 -14.75 -9.38
C ALA A 65 14.54 -15.27 -8.37
N VAL A 66 14.32 -16.48 -7.84
CA VAL A 66 15.27 -17.18 -6.96
C VAL A 66 16.59 -17.47 -7.67
N GLU A 67 16.53 -17.95 -8.92
CA GLU A 67 17.70 -18.19 -9.76
C GLU A 67 18.48 -16.90 -10.04
N ASN A 68 17.78 -15.80 -10.35
CA ASN A 68 18.39 -14.49 -10.53
C ASN A 68 19.16 -14.03 -9.28
N VAL A 69 18.63 -14.28 -8.07
CA VAL A 69 19.37 -13.97 -6.84
C VAL A 69 20.61 -14.85 -6.72
N ASN A 70 20.47 -16.17 -6.86
CA ASN A 70 21.56 -17.12 -6.61
C ASN A 70 22.69 -17.05 -7.64
N SER A 71 22.35 -16.85 -8.92
CA SER A 71 23.30 -17.01 -10.03
C SER A 71 23.74 -15.68 -10.65
N VAL A 72 23.02 -14.58 -10.41
CA VAL A 72 23.36 -13.25 -10.96
C VAL A 72 23.69 -12.26 -9.84
N ILE A 73 22.74 -12.00 -8.93
CA ILE A 73 22.92 -10.95 -7.91
C ILE A 73 23.99 -11.35 -6.89
N ALA A 74 23.93 -12.57 -6.38
CA ALA A 74 24.86 -13.06 -5.35
C ALA A 74 26.34 -12.95 -5.76
N PRO A 75 26.79 -13.53 -6.90
CA PRO A 75 28.19 -13.41 -7.30
C PRO A 75 28.60 -11.97 -7.62
N ALA A 76 27.71 -11.17 -8.22
CA ALA A 76 28.00 -9.79 -8.59
C ALA A 76 28.19 -8.89 -7.36
N LEU A 77 27.26 -8.95 -6.39
CA LEU A 77 27.30 -8.09 -5.20
C LEU A 77 28.44 -8.46 -4.24
N ILE A 78 28.73 -9.77 -4.08
CA ILE A 78 29.87 -10.22 -3.28
C ILE A 78 31.19 -9.73 -3.90
N LYS A 79 31.32 -9.82 -5.23
CA LYS A 79 32.51 -9.34 -5.95
C LYS A 79 32.71 -7.83 -5.84
N GLU A 80 31.63 -7.06 -5.88
CA GLU A 80 31.68 -5.60 -5.71
C GLU A 80 32.15 -5.21 -4.29
N ASN A 81 31.95 -6.09 -3.29
CA ASN A 81 32.44 -5.92 -1.92
C ASN A 81 31.98 -4.60 -1.26
N LEU A 82 30.71 -4.23 -1.47
CA LEU A 82 30.11 -3.05 -0.88
C LEU A 82 29.90 -3.20 0.63
N ASP A 83 30.03 -2.09 1.35
CA ASP A 83 29.69 -2.03 2.77
C ASP A 83 28.16 -2.10 2.96
N VAL A 84 27.67 -3.07 3.73
CA VAL A 84 26.25 -3.25 4.06
C VAL A 84 25.62 -2.04 4.76
N LYS A 85 26.40 -1.14 5.36
CA LYS A 85 25.88 0.13 5.92
C LYS A 85 25.52 1.15 4.85
N ASP A 86 26.08 1.04 3.65
CA ASP A 86 25.82 1.96 2.54
C ASP A 86 24.68 1.44 1.67
N GLN A 87 23.48 1.40 2.27
CA GLN A 87 22.26 0.92 1.63
C GLN A 87 22.02 1.58 0.26
N THR A 88 22.31 2.88 0.15
CA THR A 88 22.14 3.62 -1.11
C THR A 88 23.03 3.06 -2.22
N LYS A 89 24.30 2.75 -1.93
CA LYS A 89 25.20 2.15 -2.92
C LYS A 89 24.78 0.73 -3.28
N VAL A 90 24.38 -0.08 -2.30
CA VAL A 90 23.92 -1.45 -2.56
C VAL A 90 22.67 -1.43 -3.44
N ASP A 91 21.65 -0.65 -3.09
CA ASP A 91 20.42 -0.59 -3.87
C ASP A 91 20.67 -0.01 -5.26
N LYS A 92 21.55 0.99 -5.38
CA LYS A 92 21.95 1.52 -6.68
C LYS A 92 22.63 0.45 -7.53
N PHE A 93 23.55 -0.32 -6.97
CA PHE A 93 24.21 -1.43 -7.67
C PHE A 93 23.19 -2.46 -8.16
N LEU A 94 22.23 -2.86 -7.32
CA LEU A 94 21.19 -3.82 -7.70
C LEU A 94 20.28 -3.29 -8.83
N ILE A 95 19.92 -2.00 -8.77
CA ILE A 95 19.12 -1.33 -9.80
C ILE A 95 19.90 -1.23 -11.12
N ASP A 96 21.18 -0.86 -11.07
CA ASP A 96 22.02 -0.73 -12.25
C ASP A 96 22.31 -2.12 -12.88
N LEU A 97 22.44 -3.18 -12.05
CA LEU A 97 22.64 -4.56 -12.49
C LEU A 97 21.41 -5.10 -13.26
N ASP A 98 20.22 -4.73 -12.83
CA ASP A 98 18.98 -5.00 -13.56
C ASP A 98 18.92 -4.19 -14.87
N GLY A 99 19.17 -2.87 -14.77
CA GLY A 99 19.25 -1.97 -15.91
C GLY A 99 17.91 -1.64 -16.57
N THR A 100 16.77 -2.11 -16.05
CA THR A 100 15.43 -1.77 -16.55
C THR A 100 14.70 -0.80 -15.62
N PRO A 101 13.85 0.10 -16.16
CA PRO A 101 13.12 1.07 -15.34
C PRO A 101 12.22 0.40 -14.26
N ASN A 102 11.54 -0.69 -14.64
CA ASN A 102 10.55 -1.38 -13.81
C ASN A 102 11.06 -2.70 -13.22
N LYS A 103 12.38 -2.95 -13.24
CA LYS A 103 13.01 -4.13 -12.61
C LYS A 103 12.53 -5.47 -13.19
N THR A 104 12.24 -5.49 -14.48
CA THR A 104 11.64 -6.65 -15.16
C THR A 104 12.66 -7.72 -15.51
N LYS A 105 13.97 -7.40 -15.53
CA LYS A 105 15.03 -8.35 -15.89
C LYS A 105 15.36 -9.30 -14.74
N LEU A 106 15.66 -8.76 -13.57
CA LEU A 106 15.97 -9.53 -12.38
C LEU A 106 14.72 -9.84 -11.55
N GLY A 107 13.72 -8.97 -11.61
CA GLY A 107 12.51 -9.02 -10.79
C GLY A 107 12.61 -8.11 -9.58
N ALA A 108 11.59 -7.28 -9.36
CA ALA A 108 11.52 -6.41 -8.18
C ALA A 108 11.55 -7.20 -6.87
N ASN A 109 10.97 -8.40 -6.85
CA ASN A 109 11.01 -9.35 -5.74
C ASN A 109 12.42 -9.88 -5.45
N ALA A 110 13.23 -10.19 -6.46
CA ALA A 110 14.62 -10.58 -6.26
C ALA A 110 15.45 -9.44 -5.65
N ILE A 111 15.34 -8.24 -6.22
CA ILE A 111 16.08 -7.04 -5.78
C ILE A 111 15.70 -6.65 -4.36
N LEU A 112 14.39 -6.57 -4.07
CA LEU A 112 13.91 -6.17 -2.74
C LEU A 112 14.32 -7.18 -1.66
N GLY A 113 14.31 -8.48 -1.96
CA GLY A 113 14.73 -9.51 -1.01
C GLY A 113 16.17 -9.30 -0.54
N VAL A 114 17.09 -9.05 -1.48
CA VAL A 114 18.50 -8.75 -1.18
C VAL A 114 18.62 -7.42 -0.45
N SER A 115 17.94 -6.37 -0.92
CA SER A 115 17.94 -5.03 -0.30
C SER A 115 17.55 -5.05 1.17
N LEU A 116 16.45 -5.73 1.51
CA LEU A 116 15.96 -5.85 2.90
C LEU A 116 16.89 -6.69 3.78
N ALA A 117 17.46 -7.77 3.25
CA ALA A 117 18.42 -8.60 3.98
C ALA A 117 19.72 -7.83 4.27
N VAL A 118 20.17 -7.00 3.33
CA VAL A 118 21.32 -6.10 3.54
C VAL A 118 21.02 -5.01 4.57
N ALA A 119 19.83 -4.39 4.56
CA ALA A 119 19.44 -3.43 5.58
C ALA A 119 19.47 -4.03 7.00
N LYS A 120 19.07 -5.30 7.15
CA LYS A 120 19.20 -6.05 8.41
C LYS A 120 20.67 -6.28 8.80
N ALA A 121 21.50 -6.65 7.83
CA ALA A 121 22.95 -6.80 8.04
C ALA A 121 23.60 -5.47 8.46
N GLY A 122 23.24 -4.36 7.83
CA GLY A 122 23.72 -3.01 8.16
C GLY A 122 23.27 -2.54 9.55
N ALA A 123 22.08 -2.92 10.00
CA ALA A 123 21.63 -2.69 11.37
C ALA A 123 22.46 -3.49 12.39
N ALA A 124 22.68 -4.78 12.09
CA ALA A 124 23.49 -5.66 12.94
C ALA A 124 24.95 -5.22 13.03
N GLU A 125 25.56 -4.78 11.92
CA GLU A 125 26.92 -4.21 11.93
C GLU A 125 27.02 -2.97 12.83
N LYS A 126 25.99 -2.10 12.81
CA LYS A 126 25.94 -0.93 13.68
C LYS A 126 25.63 -1.26 15.15
N GLY A 127 25.23 -2.49 15.46
CA GLY A 127 24.77 -2.87 16.79
C GLY A 127 23.48 -2.15 17.22
N VAL A 128 22.61 -1.80 16.26
CA VAL A 128 21.34 -1.09 16.52
C VAL A 128 20.13 -1.88 16.04
N PRO A 129 18.95 -1.68 16.63
CA PRO A 129 17.71 -2.22 16.08
C PRO A 129 17.44 -1.73 14.65
N LEU A 130 16.78 -2.57 13.83
CA LEU A 130 16.49 -2.25 12.43
C LEU A 130 15.77 -0.90 12.24
N TYR A 131 14.80 -0.57 13.10
CA TYR A 131 14.07 0.71 13.00
C TYR A 131 14.99 1.93 13.18
N ALA A 132 16.04 1.81 14.00
CA ALA A 132 17.01 2.88 14.20
C ALA A 132 17.94 3.01 12.99
N HIS A 133 18.37 1.89 12.41
CA HIS A 133 19.13 1.88 11.17
C HIS A 133 18.34 2.51 10.01
N VAL A 134 17.06 2.15 9.85
CA VAL A 134 16.18 2.76 8.83
C VAL A 134 15.99 4.26 9.10
N SER A 135 15.86 4.67 10.36
CA SER A 135 15.81 6.10 10.73
C SER A 135 17.07 6.85 10.31
N ASP A 136 18.25 6.26 10.50
CA ASP A 136 19.52 6.88 10.07
C ASP A 136 19.54 7.06 8.54
N LEU A 137 19.13 6.03 7.79
CA LEU A 137 19.07 6.06 6.34
C LEU A 137 18.09 7.12 5.82
N ALA A 138 16.94 7.28 6.49
CA ALA A 138 15.93 8.27 6.16
C ALA A 138 16.27 9.69 6.66
N GLY A 139 17.32 9.85 7.48
CA GLY A 139 17.66 11.13 8.10
C GLY A 139 16.60 11.63 9.10
N THR A 140 15.81 10.73 9.68
CA THR A 140 14.76 11.10 10.65
C THR A 140 15.35 11.34 12.03
N LYS A 141 14.78 12.31 12.76
CA LYS A 141 15.26 12.72 14.09
C LYS A 141 14.48 12.01 15.19
N LYS A 142 15.13 11.81 16.33
CA LYS A 142 14.49 11.42 17.59
C LYS A 142 13.65 12.59 18.15
N PRO A 143 12.61 12.32 18.98
CA PRO A 143 12.14 10.99 19.39
C PRO A 143 11.51 10.22 18.23
N TYR A 144 11.62 8.89 18.27
CA TYR A 144 10.90 8.05 17.31
C TYR A 144 9.39 8.16 17.55
N VAL A 145 8.61 8.05 16.49
CA VAL A 145 7.15 8.12 16.53
C VAL A 145 6.61 6.73 16.24
N LEU A 146 5.81 6.20 17.16
CA LEU A 146 5.03 4.98 16.89
C LEU A 146 3.80 5.36 16.04
N PRO A 147 3.48 4.56 15.01
CA PRO A 147 2.37 4.87 14.12
C PRO A 147 1.03 4.61 14.81
N VAL A 148 -0.03 5.30 14.35
CA VAL A 148 -1.40 4.88 14.65
C VAL A 148 -1.71 3.68 13.74
N PRO A 149 -2.17 2.53 14.27
CA PRO A 149 -2.49 1.38 13.44
C PRO A 149 -3.79 1.65 12.68
N PHE A 150 -3.79 1.35 11.38
CA PHE A 150 -4.99 1.28 10.54
C PHE A 150 -5.33 -0.19 10.42
N MET A 151 -6.33 -0.64 11.16
CA MET A 151 -6.64 -2.06 11.31
C MET A 151 -7.81 -2.40 10.41
N ASN A 152 -7.57 -3.19 9.35
CA ASN A 152 -8.64 -3.69 8.51
C ASN A 152 -9.56 -4.62 9.30
N VAL A 153 -10.86 -4.34 9.28
CA VAL A 153 -11.86 -5.10 10.06
C VAL A 153 -12.99 -5.65 9.22
N LEU A 154 -13.24 -5.09 8.04
CA LEU A 154 -14.32 -5.52 7.15
C LEU A 154 -13.94 -5.34 5.68
N ASN A 155 -14.17 -6.39 4.89
CA ASN A 155 -13.77 -6.46 3.49
C ASN A 155 -14.97 -6.43 2.55
N GLY A 156 -14.80 -5.75 1.42
CA GLY A 156 -15.68 -5.77 0.25
C GLY A 156 -14.84 -5.87 -1.03
N GLY A 157 -15.31 -5.25 -2.11
CA GLY A 157 -14.60 -5.18 -3.39
C GLY A 157 -14.16 -6.55 -3.90
N SER A 158 -12.96 -6.62 -4.46
CA SER A 158 -12.34 -7.85 -4.96
C SER A 158 -11.85 -8.81 -3.85
N HIS A 159 -11.87 -8.37 -2.59
CA HIS A 159 -11.45 -9.17 -1.42
C HIS A 159 -12.59 -9.94 -0.75
N ALA A 160 -13.84 -9.77 -1.23
CA ALA A 160 -15.01 -10.45 -0.67
C ALA A 160 -16.05 -10.81 -1.75
N GLY A 161 -16.73 -11.95 -1.57
CA GLY A 161 -17.73 -12.46 -2.51
C GLY A 161 -19.09 -11.75 -2.49
N GLY A 162 -19.38 -10.92 -1.48
CA GLY A 162 -20.63 -10.14 -1.38
C GLY A 162 -20.72 -9.03 -2.43
N ARG A 163 -21.70 -8.12 -2.33
CA ARG A 163 -21.92 -7.07 -3.34
C ARG A 163 -21.29 -5.71 -3.04
N LEU A 164 -20.88 -5.47 -1.79
CA LEU A 164 -20.16 -4.26 -1.38
C LEU A 164 -18.97 -3.95 -2.31
N ALA A 165 -19.00 -2.79 -2.97
CA ALA A 165 -17.96 -2.40 -3.93
C ALA A 165 -16.65 -1.93 -3.27
N PHE A 166 -16.73 -1.26 -2.12
CA PHE A 166 -15.55 -0.71 -1.44
C PHE A 166 -14.72 -1.85 -0.84
N GLN A 167 -13.40 -1.77 -0.97
CA GLN A 167 -12.54 -2.92 -0.70
C GLN A 167 -12.27 -3.16 0.78
N GLU A 168 -11.91 -2.13 1.54
CA GLU A 168 -11.51 -2.26 2.94
C GLU A 168 -12.12 -1.17 3.81
N PHE A 169 -12.53 -1.56 5.01
CA PHE A 169 -12.96 -0.66 6.07
C PHE A 169 -12.09 -0.93 7.30
N MET A 170 -11.41 0.12 7.75
CA MET A 170 -10.42 0.08 8.81
C MET A 170 -10.88 0.89 10.01
N ILE A 171 -10.57 0.41 11.21
CA ILE A 171 -10.65 1.22 12.43
C ILE A 171 -9.28 1.85 12.73
N VAL A 172 -9.33 3.07 13.25
CA VAL A 172 -8.16 3.93 13.47
C VAL A 172 -8.22 4.49 14.91
N PRO A 173 -7.66 3.79 15.91
CA PRO A 173 -7.62 4.21 17.31
C PRO A 173 -6.64 5.36 17.56
N SER A 174 -6.91 6.52 16.95
CA SER A 174 -6.01 7.68 16.97
C SER A 174 -5.94 8.42 18.31
N ALA A 175 -6.92 8.22 19.20
CA ALA A 175 -6.92 8.84 20.52
C ALA A 175 -6.21 7.99 21.59
N ALA A 176 -5.77 6.77 21.24
CA ALA A 176 -5.10 5.89 22.19
C ALA A 176 -3.76 6.49 22.68
N PRO A 177 -3.44 6.39 23.98
CA PRO A 177 -2.26 7.04 24.56
C PRO A 177 -0.93 6.34 24.20
N SER A 178 -0.99 5.12 23.67
CA SER A 178 0.18 4.35 23.23
C SER A 178 -0.20 3.39 22.11
N PHE A 179 0.79 2.89 21.36
CA PHE A 179 0.57 1.87 20.35
C PHE A 179 -0.04 0.58 20.93
N SER A 180 0.39 0.16 22.12
CA SER A 180 -0.15 -1.02 22.80
C SER A 180 -1.63 -0.86 23.13
N GLU A 181 -2.02 0.32 23.63
CA GLU A 181 -3.44 0.63 23.86
C GLU A 181 -4.22 0.71 22.55
N ALA A 182 -3.63 1.31 21.50
CA ALA A 182 -4.25 1.37 20.18
C ALA A 182 -4.59 -0.04 19.65
N LEU A 183 -3.64 -0.98 19.76
CA LEU A 183 -3.86 -2.37 19.37
C LEU A 183 -4.88 -3.09 20.24
N ARG A 184 -4.85 -2.89 21.57
CA ARG A 184 -5.83 -3.49 22.49
C ARG A 184 -7.25 -3.03 22.15
N GLN A 185 -7.46 -1.73 22.05
CA GLN A 185 -8.77 -1.16 21.72
C GLN A 185 -9.26 -1.66 20.35
N GLY A 186 -8.39 -1.67 19.34
CA GLY A 186 -8.75 -2.19 18.02
C GLY A 186 -9.10 -3.68 18.01
N ALA A 187 -8.36 -4.50 18.77
CA ALA A 187 -8.65 -5.93 18.90
C ALA A 187 -10.01 -6.19 19.58
N GLU A 188 -10.36 -5.43 20.61
CA GLU A 188 -11.66 -5.51 21.28
C GLU A 188 -12.81 -5.16 20.33
N VAL A 189 -12.70 -4.04 19.59
CA VAL A 189 -13.68 -3.65 18.57
C VAL A 189 -13.83 -4.72 17.51
N TYR A 190 -12.73 -5.31 17.03
CA TYR A 190 -12.79 -6.39 16.04
C TYR A 190 -13.55 -7.63 16.54
N GLN A 191 -13.33 -8.07 17.78
CA GLN A 191 -14.04 -9.24 18.32
C GLN A 191 -15.55 -8.98 18.47
N ILE A 192 -15.92 -7.75 18.87
CA ILE A 192 -17.32 -7.33 18.93
C ILE A 192 -17.91 -7.27 17.51
N LEU A 193 -17.22 -6.63 16.57
CA LEU A 193 -17.65 -6.55 15.17
C LEU A 193 -17.90 -7.93 14.58
N LYS A 194 -16.96 -8.87 14.78
CA LYS A 194 -17.10 -10.25 14.33
C LYS A 194 -18.32 -10.95 14.93
N SER A 195 -18.61 -10.68 16.20
CA SER A 195 -19.80 -11.22 16.88
C SER A 195 -21.10 -10.62 16.33
N LEU A 196 -21.11 -9.31 16.05
CA LEU A 196 -22.25 -8.62 15.43
C LEU A 196 -22.49 -9.12 14.01
N ALA A 197 -21.43 -9.27 13.20
CA ALA A 197 -21.51 -9.82 11.86
C ALA A 197 -22.13 -11.23 11.86
N LYS A 198 -21.66 -12.10 12.76
CA LYS A 198 -22.22 -13.45 12.92
C LYS A 198 -23.69 -13.45 13.34
N LYS A 199 -24.07 -12.51 14.22
CA LYS A 199 -25.44 -12.39 14.71
C LYS A 199 -26.39 -11.90 13.62
N LYS A 200 -25.96 -10.92 12.80
CA LYS A 200 -26.79 -10.27 11.78
C LYS A 200 -26.85 -11.06 10.47
N TYR A 201 -25.73 -11.64 10.03
CA TYR A 201 -25.61 -12.26 8.71
C TYR A 201 -25.30 -13.78 8.76
N GLY A 202 -25.28 -14.38 9.95
CA GLY A 202 -25.05 -15.81 10.15
C GLY A 202 -23.58 -16.20 10.39
N GLN A 203 -23.35 -17.46 10.80
CA GLN A 203 -22.04 -17.91 11.30
C GLN A 203 -20.89 -17.75 10.30
N SER A 204 -21.16 -17.96 9.01
CA SER A 204 -20.18 -17.82 7.92
C SER A 204 -19.68 -16.38 7.74
N ALA A 205 -20.47 -15.38 8.13
CA ALA A 205 -20.07 -13.97 8.06
C ALA A 205 -18.90 -13.62 8.99
N GLY A 206 -18.58 -14.51 9.95
CA GLY A 206 -17.38 -14.39 10.79
C GLY A 206 -16.11 -14.99 10.17
N ASN A 207 -16.19 -15.56 8.96
CA ASN A 207 -15.01 -15.92 8.18
C ASN A 207 -14.23 -14.65 7.81
N VAL A 208 -12.93 -14.80 7.61
CA VAL A 208 -12.03 -13.68 7.34
C VAL A 208 -11.50 -13.73 5.92
N GLY A 209 -11.31 -12.58 5.29
CA GLY A 209 -10.62 -12.48 4.00
C GLY A 209 -9.10 -12.48 4.16
N ASP A 210 -8.38 -12.20 3.06
CA ASP A 210 -6.91 -12.26 2.97
C ASP A 210 -6.19 -11.41 4.04
N GLU A 211 -6.80 -10.33 4.50
CA GLU A 211 -6.23 -9.37 5.45
C GLU A 211 -6.84 -9.47 6.87
N GLY A 212 -7.63 -10.50 7.15
CA GLY A 212 -8.17 -10.77 8.49
C GLY A 212 -9.48 -10.05 8.83
N GLY A 213 -9.92 -9.08 8.04
CA GLY A 213 -11.26 -8.47 8.13
C GLY A 213 -12.38 -9.47 7.85
N VAL A 214 -13.55 -9.29 8.47
CA VAL A 214 -14.73 -10.12 8.17
C VAL A 214 -15.33 -9.75 6.81
N ALA A 215 -16.01 -10.69 6.15
CA ALA A 215 -16.62 -10.48 4.84
C ALA A 215 -18.13 -10.84 4.87
N PRO A 216 -18.96 -10.13 5.65
CA PRO A 216 -20.41 -10.33 5.63
C PRO A 216 -20.99 -9.96 4.25
N ASP A 217 -22.15 -10.52 3.91
CA ASP A 217 -22.88 -10.19 2.68
C ASP A 217 -23.58 -8.84 2.78
N ILE A 218 -22.78 -7.78 2.84
CA ILE A 218 -23.20 -6.39 2.90
C ILE A 218 -23.33 -5.82 1.49
N GLN A 219 -24.32 -4.96 1.31
CA GLN A 219 -24.65 -4.37 0.01
C GLN A 219 -24.08 -2.96 -0.15
N THR A 220 -24.02 -2.16 0.92
CA THR A 220 -23.67 -0.74 0.85
C THR A 220 -22.59 -0.34 1.85
N ALA A 221 -21.88 0.75 1.55
CA ALA A 221 -20.86 1.30 2.44
C ALA A 221 -21.48 1.79 3.76
N GLU A 222 -22.69 2.33 3.72
CA GLU A 222 -23.46 2.78 4.89
C GLU A 222 -23.72 1.63 5.86
N GLU A 223 -24.12 0.46 5.36
CA GLU A 223 -24.38 -0.72 6.20
C GLU A 223 -23.08 -1.25 6.84
N ALA A 224 -21.96 -1.24 6.11
CA ALA A 224 -20.65 -1.57 6.67
C ALA A 224 -20.25 -0.58 7.79
N LEU A 225 -20.42 0.72 7.55
CA LEU A 225 -20.09 1.77 8.50
C LEU A 225 -20.99 1.74 9.75
N GLU A 226 -22.28 1.40 9.60
CA GLU A 226 -23.20 1.21 10.73
C GLU A 226 -22.77 0.05 11.62
N LEU A 227 -22.40 -1.08 11.02
CA LEU A 227 -21.92 -2.24 11.77
C LEU A 227 -20.62 -1.94 12.53
N ILE A 228 -19.70 -1.19 11.91
CA ILE A 228 -18.45 -0.75 12.55
C ILE A 228 -18.72 0.26 13.67
N ALA A 229 -19.60 1.23 13.43
CA ALA A 229 -19.98 2.21 14.45
C ALA A 229 -20.63 1.54 15.67
N GLU A 230 -21.52 0.57 15.46
CA GLU A 230 -22.12 -0.22 16.55
C GLU A 230 -21.05 -1.00 17.33
N ALA A 231 -20.05 -1.56 16.64
CA ALA A 231 -18.95 -2.27 17.30
C ALA A 231 -18.08 -1.34 18.16
N ILE A 232 -17.75 -0.14 17.64
CA ILE A 232 -17.00 0.90 18.38
C ILE A 232 -17.78 1.36 19.61
N GLU A 233 -19.08 1.56 19.47
CA GLU A 233 -19.96 1.97 20.57
C GLU A 233 -20.02 0.89 21.66
N LYS A 234 -20.26 -0.37 21.30
CA LYS A 234 -20.30 -1.49 22.24
C LYS A 234 -18.97 -1.74 22.95
N ALA A 235 -17.86 -1.40 22.31
CA ALA A 235 -16.53 -1.46 22.93
C ALA A 235 -16.26 -0.29 23.89
N GLY A 236 -17.10 0.74 23.92
CA GLY A 236 -16.92 1.93 24.77
C GLY A 236 -15.93 2.96 24.19
N TYR A 237 -15.64 2.91 22.88
CA TYR A 237 -14.65 3.77 22.23
C TYR A 237 -15.25 4.84 21.32
N THR A 238 -16.53 5.17 21.50
CA THR A 238 -17.20 6.27 20.79
C THR A 238 -16.40 7.56 20.92
N GLY A 239 -16.07 8.18 19.78
CA GLY A 239 -15.27 9.41 19.73
C GLY A 239 -13.76 9.24 19.97
N GLN A 240 -13.29 8.02 20.30
CA GLN A 240 -11.87 7.70 20.51
C GLN A 240 -11.25 6.98 19.30
N MET A 241 -12.08 6.46 18.38
CA MET A 241 -11.67 5.85 17.14
C MET A 241 -12.26 6.56 15.92
N ASN A 242 -11.47 6.66 14.87
CA ASN A 242 -11.93 7.02 13.55
C ASN A 242 -12.07 5.77 12.67
N ILE A 243 -12.69 5.95 11.52
CA ILE A 243 -12.79 4.94 10.46
C ILE A 243 -12.00 5.44 9.24
N ALA A 244 -11.36 4.53 8.53
CA ALA A 244 -10.74 4.78 7.23
C ALA A 244 -11.25 3.74 6.23
N MET A 245 -11.19 4.07 4.93
CA MET A 245 -11.64 3.17 3.86
C MET A 245 -10.59 3.11 2.76
N ASP A 246 -10.30 1.92 2.24
CA ASP A 246 -9.73 1.75 0.90
C ASP A 246 -10.86 1.39 -0.05
N VAL A 247 -11.16 2.29 -0.98
CA VAL A 247 -12.24 2.08 -1.94
C VAL A 247 -11.77 1.26 -3.13
N ALA A 248 -10.48 1.29 -3.49
CA ALA A 248 -9.95 0.65 -4.70
C ALA A 248 -10.78 0.95 -5.97
N SER A 249 -11.17 2.21 -6.18
CA SER A 249 -12.16 2.59 -7.21
C SER A 249 -11.77 2.26 -8.65
N SER A 250 -10.49 1.99 -8.90
CA SER A 250 -10.00 1.52 -10.19
C SER A 250 -10.60 0.17 -10.59
N GLU A 251 -10.92 -0.70 -9.62
CA GLU A 251 -11.51 -2.04 -9.85
C GLU A 251 -12.91 -1.98 -10.45
N PHE A 252 -13.63 -0.87 -10.22
CA PHE A 252 -15.00 -0.69 -10.67
C PHE A 252 -15.19 0.55 -11.55
N TYR A 253 -14.10 1.12 -12.06
CA TYR A 253 -14.13 2.18 -13.05
C TYR A 253 -14.38 1.60 -14.44
N LYS A 254 -15.32 2.18 -15.17
CA LYS A 254 -15.68 1.81 -16.55
C LYS A 254 -15.13 2.88 -17.49
N GLU A 255 -13.96 2.62 -18.07
CA GLU A 255 -13.20 3.60 -18.86
C GLU A 255 -14.01 4.17 -20.04
N ASP A 256 -14.71 3.30 -20.78
CA ASP A 256 -15.53 3.70 -21.94
C ASP A 256 -16.65 4.66 -21.56
N ALA A 257 -17.30 4.42 -20.42
CA ALA A 257 -18.41 5.24 -19.93
C ALA A 257 -17.94 6.43 -19.08
N LYS A 258 -16.67 6.44 -18.64
CA LYS A 258 -16.10 7.36 -17.65
C LYS A 258 -16.94 7.45 -16.36
N LYS A 259 -17.46 6.30 -15.93
CA LYS A 259 -18.33 6.14 -14.75
C LYS A 259 -17.83 5.04 -13.83
N TYR A 260 -18.42 4.96 -12.64
CA TYR A 260 -18.14 3.96 -11.62
C TYR A 260 -19.35 3.04 -11.42
N ASP A 261 -19.08 1.75 -11.38
CA ASP A 261 -20.08 0.69 -11.22
C ASP A 261 -20.02 0.15 -9.78
N LEU A 262 -20.81 0.72 -8.88
CA LEU A 262 -20.87 0.25 -7.48
C LEU A 262 -21.49 -1.14 -7.31
N ASP A 263 -21.90 -1.78 -8.41
CA ASP A 263 -22.44 -3.12 -8.45
C ASP A 263 -21.61 -4.02 -9.39
N PHE A 264 -20.33 -3.70 -9.62
CA PHE A 264 -19.50 -4.36 -10.64
C PHE A 264 -19.34 -5.88 -10.51
N LYS A 265 -19.62 -6.43 -9.32
CA LYS A 265 -19.63 -7.87 -9.06
C LYS A 265 -20.90 -8.56 -9.55
N ASN A 266 -21.92 -7.80 -9.90
CA ASN A 266 -23.12 -8.26 -10.56
C ASN A 266 -22.88 -8.36 -12.09
N PRO A 267 -22.94 -9.58 -12.67
CA PRO A 267 -22.83 -9.74 -14.12
C PRO A 267 -23.89 -8.95 -14.90
N ASP A 268 -25.04 -8.72 -14.26
CA ASP A 268 -26.18 -7.98 -14.81
C ASP A 268 -26.24 -6.54 -14.28
N SER A 269 -25.09 -5.94 -13.95
CA SER A 269 -25.03 -4.53 -13.51
C SER A 269 -25.65 -3.61 -14.55
N ASP A 270 -26.56 -2.73 -14.09
CA ASP A 270 -27.31 -1.80 -14.93
C ASP A 270 -26.49 -0.54 -15.22
N PRO A 271 -26.06 -0.29 -16.48
CA PRO A 271 -25.23 0.87 -16.82
C PRO A 271 -25.91 2.21 -16.56
N THR A 272 -27.24 2.25 -16.44
CA THR A 272 -27.98 3.48 -16.11
C THR A 272 -27.78 3.90 -14.65
N LYS A 273 -27.41 2.96 -13.77
CA LYS A 273 -27.13 3.19 -12.34
C LYS A 273 -25.67 3.54 -12.06
N TRP A 274 -24.79 3.44 -13.06
CA TRP A 274 -23.40 3.83 -12.90
C TRP A 274 -23.30 5.33 -12.66
N ILE A 275 -22.42 5.68 -11.72
CA ILE A 275 -22.31 7.04 -11.20
C ILE A 275 -21.08 7.76 -11.75
N THR A 276 -21.17 9.08 -11.89
CA THR A 276 -20.02 9.89 -12.30
C THR A 276 -19.05 10.08 -11.15
N TYR A 277 -17.88 10.64 -11.46
CA TYR A 277 -16.91 11.05 -10.45
C TYR A 277 -17.54 12.00 -9.41
N GLU A 278 -18.33 12.99 -9.84
CA GLU A 278 -18.96 13.97 -8.96
C GLU A 278 -20.00 13.34 -8.03
N GLN A 279 -20.73 12.33 -8.51
CA GLN A 279 -21.69 11.60 -7.70
C GLN A 279 -21.01 10.70 -6.66
N LEU A 280 -19.96 9.98 -7.06
CA LEU A 280 -19.14 9.19 -6.13
C LEU A 280 -18.47 10.09 -5.08
N ALA A 281 -18.03 11.28 -5.50
CA ALA A 281 -17.50 12.31 -4.64
C ALA A 281 -18.50 12.79 -3.59
N GLN A 282 -19.72 13.07 -4.02
CA GLN A 282 -20.80 13.46 -3.13
C GLN A 282 -21.10 12.36 -2.11
N GLN A 283 -21.15 11.09 -2.54
CA GLN A 283 -21.36 9.95 -1.63
C GLN A 283 -20.27 9.89 -0.54
N TYR A 284 -18.99 10.05 -0.90
CA TYR A 284 -17.93 10.11 0.11
C TYR A 284 -18.12 11.26 1.10
N SER A 285 -18.53 12.44 0.61
CA SER A 285 -18.81 13.60 1.47
C SER A 285 -19.94 13.31 2.45
N ASP A 286 -21.00 12.66 2.00
CA ASP A 286 -22.16 12.36 2.84
C ASP A 286 -21.86 11.26 3.87
N LEU A 287 -21.06 10.25 3.50
CA LEU A 287 -20.51 9.27 4.44
C LEU A 287 -19.64 9.95 5.51
N ALA A 288 -18.77 10.88 5.13
CA ALA A 288 -17.89 11.59 6.06
C ALA A 288 -18.63 12.56 7.00
N LYS A 289 -19.84 13.01 6.63
CA LYS A 289 -20.72 13.79 7.52
C LYS A 289 -21.39 12.90 8.56
N LYS A 290 -21.80 11.68 8.17
CA LYS A 290 -22.57 10.77 9.03
C LYS A 290 -21.69 9.95 9.98
N TYR A 291 -20.47 9.59 9.56
CA TYR A 291 -19.58 8.69 10.31
C TYR A 291 -18.22 9.36 10.60
N PRO A 292 -17.49 8.95 11.66
CA PRO A 292 -16.19 9.51 12.01
C PRO A 292 -15.07 9.03 11.06
N ILE A 293 -15.18 9.35 9.77
CA ILE A 293 -14.12 9.11 8.78
C ILE A 293 -13.04 10.20 9.00
N THR A 294 -11.77 9.79 9.08
CA THR A 294 -10.65 10.58 9.67
C THR A 294 -10.64 12.11 9.42
N LYS A 295 -10.73 12.88 10.52
CA LYS A 295 -10.78 14.37 10.58
C LYS A 295 -9.39 15.07 10.66
N LYS A 296 -8.87 15.73 9.59
CA LYS A 296 -8.02 16.98 9.64
C LYS A 296 -7.92 17.78 8.30
N GLU A 297 -7.87 19.12 8.37
CA GLU A 297 -8.16 20.15 7.31
C GLU A 297 -7.26 20.21 6.09
N GLU A 298 -7.85 20.82 5.05
CA GLU A 298 -7.22 21.59 3.97
C GLU A 298 -6.66 20.79 2.79
N PHE A 299 -7.50 20.48 1.79
CA PHE A 299 -6.99 19.99 0.51
C PHE A 299 -8.01 20.03 -0.66
N LEU A 300 -8.12 21.14 -1.45
CA LEU A 300 -8.73 21.12 -2.80
C LEU A 300 -8.17 22.16 -3.76
N ASN A 301 -7.59 21.69 -4.86
CA ASN A 301 -8.06 21.95 -6.23
C ASN A 301 -7.18 21.14 -7.20
N ASN A 302 -7.82 20.31 -8.02
CA ASN A 302 -7.27 19.52 -9.15
C ASN A 302 -6.55 18.21 -8.81
N LEU A 303 -7.20 17.05 -9.03
CA LEU A 303 -6.51 15.82 -9.42
C LEU A 303 -7.51 14.88 -10.12
N ARG A 304 -7.12 14.33 -11.28
CA ARG A 304 -7.83 13.27 -12.01
C ARG A 304 -7.14 11.94 -11.74
N ALA A 305 -7.98 10.92 -11.56
CA ALA A 305 -7.74 9.48 -11.70
C ALA A 305 -6.74 8.78 -10.76
N SER A 306 -7.11 7.53 -10.45
CA SER A 306 -6.45 6.52 -9.61
C SER A 306 -6.36 6.84 -8.10
N ASN A 307 -7.31 6.23 -7.36
CA ASN A 307 -7.36 6.06 -5.91
C ASN A 307 -7.45 7.35 -5.09
N ILE A 308 -8.64 7.98 -5.04
CA ILE A 308 -8.93 9.15 -4.19
C ILE A 308 -10.40 9.21 -3.74
N ALA A 309 -10.65 9.60 -2.47
CA ALA A 309 -11.93 10.05 -1.93
C ALA A 309 -11.85 11.49 -1.34
N VAL A 310 -11.96 12.49 -2.22
CA VAL A 310 -12.80 13.72 -2.20
C VAL A 310 -12.84 14.70 -1.01
N SER A 311 -12.86 16.01 -1.35
CA SER A 311 -13.61 17.02 -0.60
C SER A 311 -14.37 18.06 -1.47
N GLN A 312 -15.33 18.73 -0.83
CA GLN A 312 -15.85 20.10 -1.02
C GLN A 312 -15.82 20.80 0.38
N PRO A 313 -15.97 22.14 0.50
CA PRO A 313 -15.53 22.89 1.69
C PRO A 313 -16.20 22.45 3.00
N GLY A 314 -15.40 22.25 4.06
CA GLY A 314 -15.86 22.16 5.45
C GLY A 314 -15.77 20.79 6.13
N HIS A 315 -15.43 19.71 5.42
CA HIS A 315 -15.29 18.37 6.01
C HIS A 315 -13.92 17.77 5.67
N ARG A 316 -13.27 17.20 6.68
CA ARG A 316 -11.85 16.83 6.65
C ARG A 316 -11.72 15.32 6.39
N VAL A 317 -11.13 14.89 5.27
CA VAL A 317 -10.88 13.47 4.90
C VAL A 317 -9.45 13.34 4.37
N SER A 318 -8.69 12.34 4.84
CA SER A 318 -7.34 12.05 4.35
C SER A 318 -7.38 11.11 3.14
N VAL A 319 -6.72 11.50 2.05
CA VAL A 319 -6.69 10.76 0.79
C VAL A 319 -5.28 10.23 0.52
N TYR A 320 -5.14 8.92 0.35
CA TYR A 320 -3.83 8.29 0.10
C TYR A 320 -3.61 8.04 -1.39
N TYR A 321 -2.42 8.37 -1.89
CA TYR A 321 -2.02 8.13 -3.28
C TYR A 321 -1.00 6.99 -3.41
N PHE A 322 -0.95 6.35 -4.58
CA PHE A 322 0.01 5.32 -4.98
C PHE A 322 0.92 5.83 -6.12
N PRO A 323 2.09 6.44 -5.82
CA PRO A 323 3.01 6.89 -6.85
C PRO A 323 4.25 6.02 -7.01
N SER A 324 4.69 5.87 -8.26
CA SER A 324 6.11 5.80 -8.62
C SER A 324 6.77 7.19 -8.45
N PRO A 325 8.08 7.33 -8.21
CA PRO A 325 8.73 8.63 -7.99
C PRO A 325 8.54 9.66 -9.12
N LEU A 326 8.34 9.19 -10.36
CA LEU A 326 7.95 10.04 -11.50
C LEU A 326 6.56 10.64 -11.30
N SER A 327 5.57 9.81 -10.94
CA SER A 327 4.22 10.29 -10.63
C SER A 327 4.17 11.14 -9.35
N PHE A 328 5.01 10.87 -8.35
CA PHE A 328 5.11 11.70 -7.14
C PHE A 328 5.64 13.11 -7.45
N SER A 329 6.66 13.20 -8.33
CA SER A 329 7.20 14.48 -8.77
C SER A 329 6.17 15.29 -9.56
N SER A 330 5.36 14.60 -10.38
CA SER A 330 4.21 15.22 -11.07
C SER A 330 3.16 15.72 -10.07
N VAL A 331 2.76 14.92 -9.06
CA VAL A 331 1.80 15.32 -8.02
C VAL A 331 2.31 16.50 -7.18
N MET A 332 3.60 16.48 -6.79
CA MET A 332 4.26 17.58 -6.07
C MET A 332 4.34 18.87 -6.89
N ALA A 333 4.47 18.77 -8.22
CA ALA A 333 4.44 19.94 -9.12
C ALA A 333 3.08 20.66 -9.11
N TRP A 334 2.00 19.97 -8.71
CA TRP A 334 0.67 20.56 -8.53
C TRP A 334 0.46 21.23 -7.16
N ARG A 335 1.49 21.31 -6.29
CA ARG A 335 1.40 21.79 -4.89
C ARG A 335 0.40 21.02 -4.03
N ILE A 336 0.32 19.72 -4.28
CA ILE A 336 -0.56 18.78 -3.61
C ILE A 336 0.32 17.81 -2.82
N SER A 337 0.22 17.82 -1.49
CA SER A 337 0.96 16.90 -0.61
C SER A 337 -0.01 15.94 0.10
N PRO A 338 -0.64 14.99 -0.60
CA PRO A 338 -1.50 14.00 0.03
C PRO A 338 -0.63 13.00 0.80
N PRO A 339 -1.16 12.35 1.84
CA PRO A 339 -0.47 11.24 2.47
C PRO A 339 -0.19 10.12 1.45
N LEU A 340 0.94 9.43 1.61
CA LEU A 340 1.45 8.43 0.68
C LEU A 340 1.22 7.03 1.28
N LEU A 341 0.59 6.12 0.54
CA LEU A 341 0.63 4.70 0.90
C LEU A 341 1.93 4.08 0.40
N LEU A 342 2.86 3.83 1.32
CA LEU A 342 4.19 3.30 0.99
C LEU A 342 4.19 1.78 0.98
N ARG A 343 4.29 1.17 -0.22
CA ARG A 343 4.50 -0.28 -0.41
C ARG A 343 5.90 -0.51 -0.97
N LEU A 344 6.82 -1.04 -0.16
CA LEU A 344 8.23 -1.21 -0.57
C LEU A 344 8.41 -2.07 -1.83
N SER A 345 7.57 -3.10 -2.03
CA SER A 345 7.55 -3.94 -3.25
C SER A 345 7.18 -3.16 -4.51
N SER A 346 6.37 -2.11 -4.39
CA SER A 346 5.96 -1.25 -5.50
C SER A 346 6.85 -0.01 -5.67
N SER A 347 7.58 0.43 -4.63
CA SER A 347 8.21 1.76 -4.55
C SER A 347 9.71 1.84 -4.83
N LEU A 348 10.37 0.78 -5.31
CA LEU A 348 11.80 0.85 -5.63
C LEU A 348 12.02 1.57 -6.97
N TYR A 349 12.31 2.86 -6.96
CA TYR A 349 12.88 3.59 -8.09
C TYR A 349 14.10 4.37 -7.59
N ALA A 350 15.19 4.34 -8.35
CA ALA A 350 16.33 5.20 -8.04
C ALA A 350 15.92 6.66 -8.31
N VAL A 351 15.88 7.49 -7.28
CA VAL A 351 15.87 8.95 -7.47
C VAL A 351 17.26 9.34 -7.95
N SER A 352 17.49 9.34 -9.27
CA SER A 352 18.60 10.10 -9.81
C SER A 352 18.28 11.57 -9.56
N ARG A 353 19.02 12.24 -8.68
CA ARG A 353 18.95 13.69 -8.51
C ARG A 353 19.24 14.36 -9.86
N THR A 354 18.21 14.67 -10.63
CA THR A 354 18.33 15.68 -11.68
C THR A 354 18.54 17.01 -10.97
N ARG A 355 19.79 17.49 -10.99
CA ARG A 355 20.16 18.85 -10.60
C ARG A 355 19.16 19.82 -11.22
N ARG A 356 18.78 20.85 -10.45
CA ARG A 356 17.97 21.99 -10.91
C ARG A 356 18.59 22.61 -12.18
N GLY A 357 18.17 22.14 -13.34
CA GLY A 357 18.31 22.85 -14.60
C GLY A 357 17.07 23.71 -14.75
N ARG A 358 17.21 25.04 -14.72
CA ARG A 358 16.14 25.94 -15.17
C ARG A 358 15.86 25.61 -16.63
N CYS A 359 14.69 25.06 -16.93
CA CYS A 359 14.20 24.99 -18.30
C CYS A 359 13.67 26.39 -18.65
N SER A 360 14.44 27.14 -19.44
CA SER A 360 14.17 28.52 -19.85
C SER A 360 13.30 28.62 -21.11
N THR A 361 12.33 27.71 -21.28
CA THR A 361 11.49 27.65 -22.50
C THR A 361 10.11 27.06 -22.20
N CYS A 362 9.30 27.78 -21.41
CA CYS A 362 7.84 27.61 -21.38
C CYS A 362 7.20 28.97 -21.04
N SER A 363 7.32 29.92 -21.97
CA SER A 363 6.51 31.13 -21.97
C SER A 363 5.10 30.77 -22.46
N MET A 364 4.14 30.64 -21.54
CA MET A 364 2.72 30.65 -21.92
C MET A 364 2.32 32.10 -22.27
N PRO A 365 1.55 32.31 -23.36
CA PRO A 365 1.01 33.63 -23.68
C PRO A 365 -0.14 33.98 -22.71
N PRO A 366 -0.35 35.27 -22.37
CA PRO A 366 -1.42 35.69 -21.49
C PRO A 366 -2.78 35.55 -22.18
N LEU A 367 -3.76 34.96 -21.48
CA LEU A 367 -5.18 34.98 -21.88
C LEU A 367 -5.73 36.41 -21.75
N PRO A 368 -6.55 36.87 -22.71
CA PRO A 368 -7.15 38.21 -22.66
C PRO A 368 -8.29 38.27 -21.64
N LEU A 369 -8.25 39.32 -20.82
CA LEU A 369 -9.37 39.81 -20.02
C LEU A 369 -10.47 40.29 -20.97
N HIS A 370 -11.68 39.76 -20.83
CA HIS A 370 -12.88 40.44 -21.31
C HIS A 370 -13.71 40.88 -20.10
N GLU A 371 -13.92 42.19 -20.04
CA GLU A 371 -14.82 42.93 -19.15
C GLU A 371 -16.28 42.63 -19.50
N CYS A 372 -17.08 42.24 -18.51
CA CYS A 372 -18.29 42.92 -18.02
C CYS A 372 -19.00 42.04 -16.99
#